data_AF-A0A2T2UA12-F1
#
_entry.id   AF-A0A2T2UA12-F1
#
_cell.length_a   1.000
_cell.length_b   1.000
_cell.length_c   1.000
_cell.angle_alpha   90.00
_cell.angle_beta   90.00
_cell.angle_gamma   90.00
#
_symmetry.space_group_name_H-M   'P 1'
#
loop_
_entity.id
_entity.type
_entity.pdbx_description
1 polymer ?
#
loop_
_entity_poly.entity_id
_entity_poly.type
_entity_poly.pdbx_seq_one_letter_code
_entity_poly.pdbx_strand_id
1 'polypeptide(L)'
;MSTSDAPTPSTRDNFIYDIIDEDLETGTYGDRVVTRFPPEPNGYLHIGHAKSIVLNFGIKHDYADRADTRCHLRFDDTNPETESPEYVESIKEVVQWLGYDWGEHEYYASDYFEQFYQYAVKLIKQGDAYVDSLDEEEIRE
;
A
#
# COMPACT_ATOMS: atom_id res chain seq x y z
N MET A 1 -8.29 45.65 6.54
CA MET A 1 -8.29 44.66 7.64
C MET A 1 -8.11 43.32 6.98
N SER A 2 -6.90 42.76 7.09
CA SER A 2 -6.52 41.50 6.46
C SER A 2 -6.84 40.40 7.46
N THR A 3 -7.81 39.54 7.16
CA THR A 3 -7.97 38.26 7.85
C THR A 3 -7.41 37.20 6.92
N SER A 4 -6.17 36.84 7.21
CA SER A 4 -5.52 35.62 6.76
C SER A 4 -6.36 34.44 7.26
N ASP A 5 -7.05 33.74 6.37
CA ASP A 5 -7.55 32.39 6.65
C ASP A 5 -6.32 31.48 6.73
N ALA A 6 -5.82 31.27 7.96
CA ALA A 6 -4.86 30.20 8.19
C ALA A 6 -5.58 28.86 7.98
N PRO A 7 -4.93 27.88 7.33
CA PRO A 7 -5.50 26.55 7.19
C PRO A 7 -5.82 26.00 8.58
N THR A 8 -7.02 25.46 8.73
CA THR A 8 -7.46 24.85 9.98
C THR A 8 -6.55 23.65 10.25
N PRO A 9 -5.94 23.53 11.45
CA PRO A 9 -5.03 22.43 11.71
C PRO A 9 -5.77 21.09 11.54
N SER A 10 -5.22 20.23 10.68
CA SER A 10 -5.54 18.80 10.64
C SER A 10 -5.43 18.25 12.07
N THR A 11 -6.48 17.58 12.55
CA THR A 11 -6.58 17.08 13.93
C THR A 11 -5.66 15.89 14.24
N ARG A 12 -4.76 15.53 13.33
CA ARG A 12 -3.90 14.35 13.43
C ARG A 12 -2.42 14.73 13.27
N ASP A 13 -1.74 14.87 14.40
CA ASP A 13 -0.30 15.15 14.48
C ASP A 13 0.54 13.94 13.99
N ASN A 14 0.64 13.71 12.68
CA ASN A 14 1.68 12.85 12.13
C ASN A 14 2.09 13.29 10.72
N PHE A 15 3.40 13.16 10.45
CA PHE A 15 4.06 13.66 9.24
C PHE A 15 3.50 13.14 7.91
N ILE A 16 2.78 12.01 7.92
CA ILE A 16 2.18 11.47 6.69
C ILE A 16 1.03 12.36 6.22
N TYR A 17 0.26 12.94 7.15
CA TYR A 17 -0.83 13.85 6.80
C TYR A 17 -0.26 15.17 6.27
N ASP A 18 0.80 15.68 6.89
CA ASP A 18 1.49 16.88 6.40
C ASP A 18 1.96 16.72 4.94
N ILE A 19 2.53 15.56 4.60
CA ILE A 19 2.95 15.25 3.22
C ILE A 19 1.74 15.18 2.27
N ILE A 20 0.66 14.51 2.67
CA ILE A 20 -0.55 14.41 1.83
C ILE A 20 -1.18 15.79 1.61
N ASP A 21 -1.26 16.61 2.66
CA ASP A 21 -1.78 17.97 2.57
C ASP A 21 -0.93 18.81 1.61
N GLU A 22 0.40 18.76 1.69
CA GLU A 22 1.30 19.45 0.76
C GLU A 22 1.13 18.96 -0.69
N ASP A 23 1.03 17.64 -0.90
CA ASP A 23 0.83 17.06 -2.23
C ASP A 23 -0.53 17.43 -2.85
N LEU A 24 -1.57 17.61 -2.02
CA LEU A 24 -2.87 18.11 -2.46
C LEU A 24 -2.81 19.61 -2.79
N GLU A 25 -2.15 20.41 -1.96
CA GLU A 25 -1.99 21.85 -2.19
C GLU A 25 -1.19 22.15 -3.48
N THR A 26 -0.15 21.36 -3.73
CA THR A 26 0.71 21.49 -4.91
C THR A 26 0.16 20.76 -6.14
N GLY A 27 -0.85 19.91 -5.96
CA GLY A 27 -1.49 19.15 -7.03
C GLY A 27 -0.62 18.01 -7.59
N THR A 28 0.37 17.51 -6.85
CA THR A 28 1.34 16.49 -7.28
C THR A 28 0.67 15.29 -7.95
N TYR A 29 -0.45 14.82 -7.39
CA TYR A 29 -1.16 13.61 -7.86
C TYR A 29 -2.52 13.90 -8.51
N GLY A 30 -2.86 15.16 -8.73
CA GLY A 30 -4.14 15.57 -9.32
C GLY A 30 -5.32 15.17 -8.45
N ASP A 31 -5.35 15.66 -7.21
CA ASP A 31 -6.42 15.45 -6.22
C ASP A 31 -6.70 13.98 -5.85
N ARG A 32 -5.72 13.09 -6.01
CA ARG A 32 -5.86 11.66 -5.66
C ARG A 32 -5.03 11.30 -4.44
N VAL A 33 -5.64 10.57 -3.51
CA VAL A 33 -4.94 9.96 -2.37
C VAL A 33 -5.21 8.46 -2.39
N VAL A 34 -4.20 7.68 -2.78
CA VAL A 34 -4.33 6.23 -2.93
C VAL A 34 -3.36 5.52 -1.99
N THR A 35 -3.89 4.81 -1.00
CA THR A 35 -3.12 4.01 -0.05
C THR A 35 -3.30 2.52 -0.31
N ARG A 36 -2.50 1.68 0.38
CA ARG A 36 -2.72 0.23 0.38
C ARG A 36 -2.25 -0.41 1.68
N PHE A 37 -3.01 -1.40 2.14
CA PHE A 37 -2.58 -2.35 3.16
C PHE A 37 -2.16 -3.66 2.47
N PRO A 38 -0.85 -3.99 2.41
CA PRO A 38 -0.35 -5.12 1.64
C PRO A 38 0.19 -6.27 2.50
N PRO A 39 -0.64 -7.03 3.23
CA PRO A 39 -0.16 -8.15 4.03
C PRO A 39 0.26 -9.34 3.14
N GLU A 40 1.28 -10.08 3.57
CA GLU A 40 1.55 -11.41 3.06
C GLU A 40 0.51 -12.40 3.61
N PRO A 41 -0.13 -13.25 2.79
CA PRO A 41 -1.15 -14.19 3.25
C PRO A 41 -0.51 -15.50 3.77
N ASN A 42 0.43 -15.40 4.71
CA ASN A 42 1.17 -16.53 5.31
C ASN A 42 1.00 -16.64 6.84
N GLY A 43 0.13 -15.82 7.43
CA GLY A 43 -0.17 -15.86 8.86
C GLY A 43 -1.36 -14.98 9.26
N TYR A 44 -1.85 -15.17 10.48
CA TYR A 44 -2.95 -14.36 11.01
C TYR A 44 -2.47 -12.96 11.43
N LEU A 45 -3.34 -11.97 11.24
CA LEU A 45 -3.04 -10.62 11.68
C LEU A 45 -3.06 -10.50 13.21
N HIS A 46 -1.99 -9.98 13.78
CA HIS A 46 -1.94 -9.53 15.18
C HIS A 46 -2.13 -8.02 15.33
N ILE A 47 -2.21 -7.53 16.58
CA ILE A 47 -2.45 -6.11 16.92
C ILE A 47 -1.51 -5.11 16.24
N GLY A 48 -0.25 -5.50 15.94
CA GLY A 48 0.69 -4.65 15.19
C GLY A 48 0.16 -4.23 13.82
N HIS A 49 -0.59 -5.10 13.13
CA HIS A 49 -1.18 -4.80 11.82
C HIS A 49 -2.32 -3.78 11.93
N ALA A 50 -3.02 -3.72 13.06
CA ALA A 50 -4.11 -2.79 13.27
C ALA A 50 -3.67 -1.34 13.06
N LYS A 51 -2.43 -1.00 13.46
CA LYS A 51 -1.85 0.33 13.20
C LYS A 51 -1.77 0.63 11.69
N SER A 52 -1.31 -0.33 10.90
CA SER A 52 -1.17 -0.16 9.45
C SER A 52 -2.55 -0.09 8.76
N ILE A 53 -3.50 -0.93 9.18
CA ILE A 53 -4.88 -0.91 8.67
C ILE A 53 -5.53 0.45 8.96
N VAL A 54 -5.54 0.86 10.23
CA VAL A 54 -6.15 2.13 10.65
C VAL A 54 -5.49 3.32 9.96
N LEU A 55 -4.17 3.29 9.76
CA LEU A 55 -3.50 4.37 9.04
C LEU A 55 -3.91 4.42 7.57
N ASN A 56 -3.81 3.31 6.83
CA ASN A 56 -4.05 3.32 5.38
C ASN A 56 -5.52 3.54 5.03
N PHE A 57 -6.43 2.81 5.70
CA PHE A 57 -7.87 2.99 5.48
C PHE A 57 -8.40 4.26 6.16
N GLY A 58 -7.81 4.68 7.29
CA GLY A 58 -8.13 5.97 7.91
C GLY A 58 -7.86 7.13 6.95
N ILE A 59 -6.68 7.16 6.31
CA ILE A 59 -6.36 8.17 5.29
C ILE A 59 -7.42 8.20 4.17
N LYS A 60 -7.87 7.03 3.67
CA LYS A 60 -8.99 6.99 2.70
C LYS A 60 -10.22 7.71 3.25
N HIS A 61 -10.63 7.42 4.48
CA HIS A 61 -11.81 8.04 5.08
C HIS A 61 -11.64 9.54 5.35
N ASP A 62 -10.45 9.93 5.79
CA ASP A 62 -10.17 11.27 6.31
C ASP A 62 -10.04 12.33 5.23
N TYR A 63 -9.68 11.93 4.02
CA TYR A 63 -9.56 12.82 2.86
C TYR A 63 -10.72 12.69 1.87
N ALA A 64 -11.74 11.88 2.17
CA ALA A 64 -12.83 11.56 1.26
C ALA A 64 -13.67 12.78 0.83
N ASP A 65 -13.66 13.87 1.60
CA ASP A 65 -14.32 15.14 1.28
C ASP A 65 -13.44 16.13 0.50
N ARG A 66 -12.14 15.85 0.39
CA ARG A 66 -11.12 16.74 -0.20
C ARG A 66 -10.45 16.17 -1.45
N ALA A 67 -10.48 14.86 -1.65
CA ALA A 67 -9.74 14.18 -2.71
C ALA A 67 -10.50 12.94 -3.24
N ASP A 68 -10.12 12.47 -4.42
CA ASP A 68 -10.45 11.13 -4.90
C ASP A 68 -9.61 10.09 -4.14
N THR A 69 -10.22 9.50 -3.10
CA THR A 69 -9.55 8.60 -2.18
C THR A 69 -9.87 7.13 -2.40
N ARG A 70 -8.88 6.26 -2.28
CA ARG A 70 -9.09 4.81 -2.13
C ARG A 70 -7.97 4.16 -1.33
N CYS A 71 -8.28 3.04 -0.70
CA CYS A 71 -7.30 2.17 -0.06
C CYS A 71 -7.46 0.77 -0.63
N HIS A 72 -6.38 0.23 -1.20
CA HIS A 72 -6.37 -1.11 -1.75
C HIS A 72 -6.07 -2.13 -0.65
N LEU A 73 -6.82 -3.24 -0.63
CA LEU A 73 -6.39 -4.46 0.06
C LEU A 73 -5.64 -5.31 -0.95
N ARG A 74 -4.32 -5.44 -0.78
CA ARG A 74 -3.48 -6.20 -1.70
C ARG A 74 -2.82 -7.35 -0.97
N PHE A 75 -3.04 -8.59 -1.39
CA PHE A 75 -2.27 -9.70 -0.87
C PHE A 75 -0.90 -9.71 -1.56
N ASP A 76 0.18 -9.63 -0.78
CA ASP A 76 1.54 -9.74 -1.31
C ASP A 76 1.92 -11.22 -1.42
N ASP A 77 1.26 -11.90 -2.36
CA ASP A 77 1.22 -13.35 -2.52
C ASP A 77 2.30 -13.85 -3.51
N THR A 78 3.55 -13.49 -3.24
CA THR A 78 4.68 -13.80 -4.13
C THR A 78 5.48 -15.03 -3.73
N ASN A 79 5.20 -15.59 -2.55
CA ASN A 79 5.85 -16.79 -2.00
C ASN A 79 4.90 -18.00 -2.01
N PRO A 80 4.97 -18.86 -3.04
CA PRO A 80 4.05 -19.99 -3.21
C PRO A 80 4.15 -21.07 -2.11
N GLU A 81 5.20 -21.06 -1.27
CA GLU A 81 5.41 -22.12 -0.27
C GLU A 81 4.65 -21.91 1.04
N THR A 82 4.33 -20.67 1.38
CA THR A 82 3.83 -20.32 2.73
C THR A 82 2.43 -19.73 2.73
N GLU A 83 1.87 -19.49 1.54
CA GLU A 83 0.62 -18.77 1.38
C GLU A 83 -0.58 -19.70 1.36
N SER A 84 -1.67 -19.27 2.00
CA SER A 84 -2.90 -20.07 2.10
C SER A 84 -4.15 -19.20 1.88
N PRO A 85 -5.16 -19.72 1.15
CA PRO A 85 -6.48 -19.08 1.06
C PRO A 85 -7.11 -18.81 2.43
N GLU A 86 -6.79 -19.60 3.45
CA GLU A 86 -7.27 -19.38 4.81
C GLU A 86 -6.81 -18.03 5.38
N TYR A 87 -5.55 -17.66 5.15
CA TYR A 87 -5.01 -16.39 5.64
C TYR A 87 -5.59 -15.21 4.87
N VAL A 88 -5.82 -15.36 3.56
CA VAL A 88 -6.52 -14.36 2.74
C VAL A 88 -7.89 -14.02 3.35
N GLU A 89 -8.70 -15.05 3.64
CA GLU A 89 -10.03 -14.84 4.20
C GLU A 89 -9.98 -14.27 5.62
N SER A 90 -9.08 -14.76 6.48
CA SER A 90 -8.92 -14.21 7.83
C SER A 90 -8.48 -12.74 7.83
N ILE A 91 -7.59 -12.34 6.90
CA ILE A 91 -7.17 -10.95 6.73
C ILE A 91 -8.38 -10.07 6.35
N LYS A 92 -9.20 -10.51 5.39
CA LYS A 92 -10.42 -9.80 4.96
C LYS A 92 -11.39 -9.62 6.13
N GLU A 93 -11.63 -10.68 6.90
CA GLU A 93 -12.49 -10.65 8.07
C GLU A 93 -12.01 -9.64 9.11
N VAL A 94 -10.70 -9.57 9.39
CA VAL A 94 -10.14 -8.62 10.37
C VAL A 94 -10.27 -7.17 9.88
N VAL A 95 -10.01 -6.89 8.60
CA VAL A 95 -10.16 -5.53 8.05
C VAL A 95 -11.62 -5.09 8.13
N GLN A 96 -12.56 -5.97 7.77
CA GLN A 96 -14.00 -5.69 7.89
C GLN A 96 -14.45 -5.56 9.35
N TRP A 97 -13.94 -6.40 10.24
CA TRP A 97 -14.24 -6.35 11.68
C TRP A 97 -13.79 -5.03 12.32
N LEU A 98 -12.68 -4.46 11.85
CA LEU A 98 -12.22 -3.12 12.25
C LEU A 98 -13.06 -1.98 11.65
N GLY A 99 -14.06 -2.29 10.81
CA GLY A 99 -14.99 -1.33 10.23
C GLY A 99 -14.52 -0.68 8.94
N TYR A 100 -13.48 -1.23 8.30
CA TYR A 100 -12.94 -0.71 7.05
C TYR A 100 -13.36 -1.55 5.84
N ASP A 101 -13.38 -0.91 4.68
CA ASP A 101 -13.78 -1.53 3.41
C ASP A 101 -12.85 -1.09 2.28
N TRP A 102 -12.47 -2.05 1.42
CA TRP A 102 -11.67 -1.83 0.22
C TRP A 102 -12.52 -1.64 -1.05
N GLY A 103 -13.84 -1.82 -0.96
CA GLY A 103 -14.74 -1.71 -2.11
C GLY A 103 -14.38 -2.74 -3.18
N GLU A 104 -14.21 -2.27 -4.42
CA GLU A 104 -13.77 -3.11 -5.54
C GLU A 104 -12.24 -3.30 -5.62
N HIS A 105 -11.48 -2.71 -4.69
CA HIS A 105 -10.01 -2.63 -4.75
C HIS A 105 -9.31 -3.76 -4.01
N GLU A 106 -9.72 -5.00 -4.29
CA GLU A 106 -9.02 -6.22 -3.88
C GLU A 106 -8.03 -6.64 -4.98
N TYR A 107 -6.78 -6.89 -4.61
CA TYR A 107 -5.73 -7.26 -5.57
C TYR A 107 -4.81 -8.35 -5.02
N TYR A 108 -4.21 -9.11 -5.92
CA TYR A 108 -3.18 -10.10 -5.63
C TYR A 108 -1.90 -9.69 -6.38
N ALA A 109 -0.74 -9.75 -5.73
CA ALA A 109 0.55 -9.47 -6.36
C ALA A 109 0.85 -10.49 -7.48
N SER A 110 0.41 -11.73 -7.32
CA SER A 110 0.55 -12.82 -8.29
C SER A 110 -0.14 -12.53 -9.64
N ASP A 111 -1.27 -11.82 -9.64
CA ASP A 111 -1.95 -11.38 -10.89
C ASP A 111 -1.05 -10.50 -11.77
N TYR A 112 -0.01 -9.87 -11.19
CA TYR A 112 0.92 -9.00 -11.90
C TYR A 112 2.22 -9.71 -12.32
N PHE A 113 2.37 -11.03 -12.12
CA PHE A 113 3.62 -11.73 -12.45
C PHE A 113 4.06 -11.58 -13.90
N GLU A 114 3.13 -11.64 -14.86
CA GLU A 114 3.48 -11.39 -16.27
C GLU A 114 4.04 -9.97 -16.45
N GLN A 115 3.42 -8.96 -15.82
CA GLN A 115 3.89 -7.59 -15.87
C GLN A 115 5.29 -7.44 -15.23
N PHE A 116 5.54 -8.08 -14.09
CA PHE A 116 6.85 -8.08 -13.43
C PHE A 116 7.91 -8.76 -14.28
N TYR A 117 7.58 -9.89 -14.92
CA TYR A 117 8.47 -10.57 -15.86
C TYR A 117 8.83 -9.66 -17.04
N GLN A 118 7.87 -8.98 -17.64
CA GLN A 118 8.13 -8.04 -18.73
C GLN A 118 9.03 -6.86 -18.28
N TYR A 119 8.86 -6.39 -17.05
CA TYR A 119 9.79 -5.41 -16.47
C TYR A 119 11.20 -5.97 -16.27
N ALA A 120 11.35 -7.20 -15.78
CA ALA A 120 12.65 -7.85 -15.67
C ALA A 120 13.35 -7.97 -17.03
N VAL A 121 12.62 -8.40 -18.07
CA VAL A 121 13.13 -8.47 -19.45
C VAL A 121 13.55 -7.07 -19.95
N LYS A 122 12.78 -6.03 -19.64
CA LYS A 122 13.11 -4.65 -20.00
C LYS A 122 14.40 -4.20 -19.30
N LEU A 123 14.54 -4.44 -18.01
CA LEU A 123 15.74 -4.08 -17.24
C LEU A 123 16.99 -4.79 -17.78
N ILE A 124 16.89 -6.07 -18.13
CA ILE A 124 17.99 -6.82 -18.76
C ILE A 124 18.39 -6.18 -20.10
N LYS A 125 17.40 -5.82 -20.94
CA LYS A 125 17.67 -5.16 -22.24
C LYS A 125 18.28 -3.77 -22.10
N GLN A 126 18.01 -3.07 -20.99
CA GLN A 126 18.59 -1.75 -20.70
C GLN A 126 19.99 -1.84 -20.08
N GLY A 127 20.41 -3.03 -19.63
CA GLY A 127 21.66 -3.23 -18.91
C GLY A 127 21.57 -2.94 -17.41
N ASP A 128 20.35 -2.79 -16.87
CA ASP A 128 20.08 -2.47 -15.47
C ASP A 128 19.84 -3.74 -14.62
N ALA A 129 19.86 -4.93 -15.23
CA ALA A 129 19.76 -6.21 -14.55
C ALA A 129 20.58 -7.29 -15.28
N TYR A 130 21.07 -8.28 -14.53
CA TYR A 130 21.82 -9.43 -15.03
C TYR A 130 21.39 -10.71 -14.29
N VAL A 131 21.76 -11.87 -14.82
CA VAL A 131 21.58 -13.16 -14.15
C VAL A 131 22.80 -13.45 -13.31
N ASP A 132 22.64 -13.53 -12.00
CA ASP A 132 23.68 -14.02 -11.12
C ASP A 132 23.74 -15.56 -11.17
N SER A 133 24.94 -16.10 -11.22
CA SER A 133 25.21 -17.54 -11.27
C SER A 133 26.00 -18.04 -10.05
N LEU A 134 26.30 -17.14 -9.11
CA LEU A 134 26.90 -17.47 -7.82
C LEU A 134 25.88 -18.18 -6.92
N ASP A 135 26.36 -18.99 -5.99
CA ASP A 135 25.54 -19.55 -4.93
C ASP A 135 25.28 -18.55 -3.78
N GLU A 136 24.44 -18.94 -2.81
CA GLU A 136 24.06 -18.04 -1.72
C GLU A 136 25.22 -17.68 -0.79
N GLU A 137 26.22 -18.56 -0.63
CA GLU A 137 27.41 -18.25 0.17
C GLU A 137 28.29 -17.25 -0.57
N GLU A 138 28.55 -17.49 -1.86
CA GLU A 138 29.35 -16.61 -2.73
C GLU A 138 28.73 -15.20 -2.88
N ILE A 139 27.40 -15.08 -2.88
CA ILE A 139 26.72 -13.77 -2.92
C ILE A 139 26.93 -12.96 -1.62
N ARG A 140 27.14 -13.64 -0.48
CA ARG A 140 27.26 -13.01 0.84
C ARG A 140 28.68 -12.60 1.22
N GLU A 141 29.70 -13.20 0.59
CA GLU A 141 31.12 -12.87 0.80
C GLU A 141 31.48 -11.45 0.29
#